data_AF-A0A1I3YQD9-F1
#
_entry.id   AF-A0A1I3YQD9-F1
#
_cell.length_a   1.000
_cell.length_b   1.000
_cell.length_c   1.000
_cell.angle_alpha   90.00
_cell.angle_beta   90.00
_cell.angle_gamma   90.00
#
_symmetry.space_group_name_H-M   'P 1'
#
loop_
_entity.id
_entity.type
_entity.pdbx_description
1 polymer ?
#
loop_
_entity_poly.entity_id
_entity_poly.type
_entity_poly.pdbx_seq_one_letter_code
_entity_poly.pdbx_strand_id
1 'polypeptide(L)'
;MIVCSCNVLSDVKIKDALGHPICPRTPGAVYKCLGCKSSCGRCLETVKIIIAESLAERESRRTPKEASCLAQAAQRMRPAALPLALQLEKSIG
;
A
#
# COMPACT_ATOMS: atom_id res chain seq x y z
N MET A 1 -21.06 -6.73 7.19
CA MET A 1 -21.18 -7.43 8.50
C MET A 1 -20.69 -6.55 9.65
N ILE A 2 -21.37 -6.54 10.82
CA ILE A 2 -20.81 -5.92 12.04
C ILE A 2 -19.72 -6.84 12.61
N VAL A 3 -18.52 -6.28 12.82
CA VAL A 3 -17.34 -7.00 13.29
C VAL A 3 -17.03 -6.69 14.75
N CYS A 4 -17.19 -5.42 15.18
CA CYS A 4 -16.94 -4.99 16.56
C CYS A 4 -18.19 -4.36 17.15
N SER A 5 -18.83 -5.02 18.12
CA SER A 5 -20.00 -4.46 18.81
C SER A 5 -19.64 -3.29 19.73
N CYS A 6 -18.49 -3.34 20.42
CA CYS A 6 -18.08 -2.31 21.37
C CYS A 6 -17.87 -0.93 20.72
N ASN A 7 -17.39 -0.94 19.47
CA ASN A 7 -17.08 0.28 18.72
C ASN A 7 -18.00 0.45 17.50
N VAL A 8 -19.02 -0.41 17.35
CA VAL A 8 -19.98 -0.43 16.24
C VAL A 8 -19.29 -0.32 14.87
N LEU A 9 -18.29 -1.18 14.67
CA LEU A 9 -17.52 -1.24 13.41
C LEU A 9 -18.04 -2.35 12.51
N SER A 10 -18.32 -2.00 11.27
CA SER A 10 -18.57 -2.95 10.19
C SER A 10 -17.28 -3.32 9.46
N ASP A 11 -17.32 -4.45 8.77
CA ASP A 11 -16.35 -4.85 7.74
C ASP A 11 -16.08 -3.74 6.72
N VAL A 12 -17.12 -3.06 6.21
CA VAL A 12 -16.98 -1.95 5.27
C VAL A 12 -16.14 -0.82 5.89
N LYS A 13 -16.45 -0.39 7.11
CA LYS A 13 -15.66 0.64 7.81
C LYS A 13 -14.19 0.24 8.00
N ILE A 14 -13.94 -1.04 8.29
CA ILE A 14 -12.57 -1.57 8.43
C ILE A 14 -11.85 -1.53 7.07
N LYS A 15 -12.51 -1.97 5.99
CA LYS A 15 -11.96 -1.97 4.63
C LYS A 15 -11.67 -0.56 4.13
N ASP A 16 -12.58 0.38 4.36
CA ASP A 16 -12.41 1.80 3.99
C ASP A 16 -11.19 2.41 4.67
N ALA A 17 -10.94 2.08 5.95
CA ALA A 17 -9.75 2.55 6.67
C ALA A 17 -8.44 2.10 6.01
N LEU A 18 -8.42 0.96 5.31
CA LEU A 18 -7.23 0.48 4.59
C LEU A 18 -6.93 1.31 3.33
N GLY A 19 -7.91 2.06 2.83
CA GLY A 19 -7.75 3.02 1.74
C GLY A 19 -7.11 4.34 2.16
N HIS A 20 -7.02 4.61 3.47
CA HIS A 20 -6.41 5.84 3.99
C HIS A 20 -4.90 5.92 3.65
N PRO A 21 -4.31 7.12 3.44
CA PRO A 21 -2.88 7.27 3.13
C PRO A 21 -1.93 6.62 4.13
N ILE A 22 -2.31 6.58 5.41
CA ILE A 22 -1.55 5.93 6.49
C ILE A 22 -1.56 4.39 6.35
N CYS A 23 -2.53 3.84 5.62
CA CYS A 23 -2.70 2.43 5.28
C CYS A 23 -2.46 1.48 6.48
N PRO A 24 -3.33 1.49 7.51
CA PRO A 24 -3.14 0.68 8.71
C PRO A 24 -3.06 -0.82 8.37
N ARG A 25 -2.03 -1.51 8.90
CA ARG A 25 -1.77 -2.94 8.65
C ARG A 25 -1.99 -3.84 9.86
N THR A 26 -2.42 -3.28 10.99
CA THR A 26 -2.70 -4.02 12.23
C THR A 26 -4.05 -3.60 12.79
N PRO A 27 -4.74 -4.46 13.57
CA PRO A 27 -6.00 -4.09 14.20
C PRO A 27 -5.89 -2.81 15.03
N GLY A 28 -4.84 -2.69 15.86
CA GLY A 28 -4.60 -1.48 16.66
C GLY A 28 -4.45 -0.22 15.82
N ALA A 29 -3.74 -0.31 14.68
CA ALA A 29 -3.63 0.80 13.74
C ALA A 29 -4.97 1.13 13.07
N VAL A 30 -5.80 0.13 12.75
CA VAL A 30 -7.16 0.35 12.23
C VAL A 30 -8.02 1.07 13.25
N TYR A 31 -8.06 0.63 14.51
CA TYR A 31 -8.80 1.30 15.57
C TYR A 31 -8.34 2.76 15.73
N LYS A 32 -7.02 2.99 15.76
CA LYS A 32 -6.45 4.35 15.83
C LYS A 32 -6.83 5.20 14.62
N CYS A 33 -6.79 4.64 13.42
CA CYS A 33 -7.21 5.32 12.19
C CYS A 33 -8.69 5.69 12.20
N LEU A 34 -9.53 4.87 12.82
CA LEU A 34 -10.97 5.10 12.99
C LEU A 34 -11.31 5.95 14.22
N GLY A 35 -10.29 6.45 14.95
CA GLY A 35 -10.50 7.32 16.11
C GLY A 35 -11.01 6.61 17.37
N CYS A 36 -10.78 5.30 17.51
CA CYS A 36 -11.22 4.54 18.68
C CYS A 36 -10.11 3.61 19.22
N LYS A 37 -10.36 3.00 20.39
CA LYS A 37 -9.49 1.99 21.01
C LYS A 37 -10.21 0.65 21.10
N SER A 38 -9.47 -0.46 21.17
CA SER A 38 -10.08 -1.76 21.45
C SER A 38 -10.58 -1.82 22.89
N SER A 39 -11.83 -2.25 23.10
CA SER A 39 -12.44 -2.38 24.43
C SER A 39 -12.32 -3.80 24.99
N CYS A 40 -12.94 -4.80 24.36
CA CYS A 40 -12.93 -6.20 24.84
C CYS A 40 -12.06 -7.16 24.00
N GLY A 41 -11.55 -6.73 22.85
CA GLY A 41 -10.63 -7.52 22.02
C GLY A 41 -11.22 -8.73 21.28
N ARG A 42 -12.47 -9.14 21.54
CA ARG A 42 -13.08 -10.35 20.92
C ARG A 42 -13.10 -10.37 19.39
N CYS A 43 -13.11 -9.19 18.77
CA CYS A 43 -13.12 -9.01 17.33
C CYS A 43 -11.72 -8.94 16.70
N LEU A 44 -10.64 -8.98 17.50
CA LEU A 44 -9.28 -8.73 16.99
C LEU A 44 -8.87 -9.72 15.90
N GLU A 45 -9.15 -11.01 16.08
CA GLU A 45 -8.77 -12.03 15.09
C GLU A 45 -9.53 -11.85 13.77
N THR A 46 -10.84 -11.60 13.84
CA THR A 46 -11.66 -11.28 12.66
C THR A 46 -11.15 -10.02 11.95
N VAL A 47 -10.76 -8.98 12.69
CA VAL A 47 -10.16 -7.77 12.09
C VAL A 47 -8.84 -8.08 11.40
N LYS A 48 -7.97 -8.95 11.96
CA LYS A 48 -6.73 -9.37 11.29
C LYS A 48 -7.01 -10.09 9.97
N ILE A 49 -7.98 -11.01 9.96
CA ILE A 49 -8.38 -11.74 8.75
C ILE A 49 -8.86 -10.76 7.68
N ILE A 50 -9.76 -9.84 8.02
CA ILE A 50 -10.26 -8.83 7.09
C ILE A 50 -9.11 -7.98 6.53
N ILE A 51 -8.15 -7.57 7.37
CA ILE A 51 -6.96 -6.84 6.92
C ILE A 51 -6.18 -7.68 5.91
N ALA A 52 -5.83 -8.92 6.25
CA ALA A 52 -5.03 -9.78 5.38
C ALA A 52 -5.71 -10.03 4.04
N GLU A 53 -6.99 -10.42 4.05
CA GLU A 53 -7.79 -10.66 2.84
C GLU A 53 -7.87 -9.41 1.95
N SER A 54 -8.19 -8.26 2.56
CA SER A 54 -8.34 -7.00 1.81
C SER A 54 -7.03 -6.55 1.16
N LEU A 55 -5.89 -6.83 1.79
CA LEU A 55 -4.58 -6.49 1.23
C LEU A 55 -4.17 -7.45 0.12
N ALA A 56 -4.38 -8.75 0.31
CA ALA A 56 -4.14 -9.77 -0.72
C ALA A 56 -5.01 -9.51 -1.96
N GLU A 57 -6.28 -9.15 -1.79
CA GLU A 57 -7.16 -8.77 -2.90
C GLU A 57 -6.69 -7.51 -3.63
N ARG A 58 -6.11 -6.53 -2.91
CA ARG A 58 -5.58 -5.30 -3.53
C ARG A 58 -4.29 -5.57 -4.30
N GLU A 59 -3.49 -6.53 -3.84
CA GLU A 59 -2.29 -7.00 -4.53
C GLU A 59 -2.68 -7.79 -5.78
N SER A 60 -3.67 -8.67 -5.72
CA SER A 60 -4.14 -9.43 -6.89
C SER A 60 -4.85 -8.57 -7.93
N ARG A 61 -5.57 -7.53 -7.51
CA ARG A 61 -6.15 -6.52 -8.42
C ARG A 61 -5.09 -5.68 -9.14
N ARG A 62 -3.87 -5.60 -8.62
CA ARG A 62 -2.75 -4.92 -9.28
C ARG A 62 -2.22 -5.80 -10.41
N THR A 63 -3.01 -5.93 -11.48
CA THR A 63 -2.58 -6.70 -12.65
C THR A 63 -1.36 -6.03 -13.32
N PRO A 64 -0.50 -6.81 -13.99
CA PRO A 64 0.63 -6.26 -14.76
C PRO A 64 0.24 -5.22 -15.83
N LYS A 65 -1.04 -5.08 -16.17
CA LYS A 65 -1.51 -4.10 -17.16
C LYS A 65 -1.42 -2.64 -16.67
N GLU A 66 -1.62 -2.37 -15.38
CA GLU A 66 -1.39 -1.01 -14.82
C GLU A 66 0.10 -0.73 -14.57
N ALA A 67 0.88 -1.77 -14.23
CA ALA A 67 2.34 -1.66 -14.15
C ALA A 67 2.96 -1.34 -15.53
N SER A 68 2.40 -1.89 -16.61
CA SER A 68 2.86 -1.64 -17.97
C SER A 68 2.64 -0.19 -18.41
N CYS A 69 1.54 0.47 -18.01
CA CYS A 69 1.28 1.86 -18.41
C CYS A 69 2.21 2.86 -17.68
N LEU A 70 2.45 2.66 -16.37
CA LEU A 70 3.40 3.49 -15.61
C LEU A 70 4.86 3.23 -16.02
N ALA A 71 5.22 1.97 -16.29
CA ALA A 71 6.56 1.62 -16.79
C ALA A 71 6.81 2.15 -18.21
N GLN A 72 5.81 2.15 -19.10
CA GLN A 72 5.92 2.72 -20.45
C GLN A 72 6.00 4.25 -20.43
N ALA A 73 5.25 4.91 -19.54
CA ALA A 73 5.35 6.37 -19.36
C ALA A 73 6.75 6.79 -18.88
N ALA A 74 7.36 6.04 -17.95
CA ALA A 74 8.71 6.29 -17.48
C ALA A 74 9.80 6.04 -18.55
N GLN A 75 9.61 5.04 -19.42
CA GLN A 75 10.57 4.73 -20.51
C GLN A 75 10.56 5.78 -21.64
N ARG A 76 9.43 6.45 -21.90
CA ARG A 76 9.31 7.52 -22.90
C ARG A 76 9.96 8.84 -22.49
N MET A 77 10.38 8.98 -21.23
CA MET A 77 11.09 10.16 -20.71
C MET A 77 12.60 9.93 -20.51
N ARG A 78 13.20 8.87 -21.08
CA ARG A 78 14.67 8.79 -21.12
C ARG A 78 15.20 9.92 -22.01
N PRO A 79 15.98 10.89 -21.49
CA PRO A 79 16.75 11.73 -22.39
C PRO A 79 17.78 10.83 -23.08
N ALA A 80 17.76 10.81 -24.41
CA ALA A 80 18.88 10.32 -25.19
C ALA A 80 20.03 11.30 -24.98
N ALA A 81 21.02 10.93 -24.15
CA ALA A 81 22.45 11.22 -24.27
C ALA A 81 23.16 11.36 -22.91
N LEU A 82 23.93 10.34 -22.53
CA LEU A 82 25.31 10.49 -22.03
C LEU A 82 25.97 9.09 -22.10
N PRO A 83 27.26 8.93 -22.48
CA PRO A 83 28.34 9.76 -21.94
C PRO A 83 29.46 10.19 -22.90
N LEU A 84 29.90 11.45 -22.77
CA LEU A 84 31.20 11.92 -23.28
C LEU A 84 32.10 12.35 -22.11
N ALA A 85 32.37 11.42 -21.20
CA ALA A 85 33.30 11.62 -20.08
C ALA A 85 34.25 10.43 -19.89
N LEU A 86 34.62 9.76 -20.99
CA LEU A 86 35.53 8.60 -20.98
C LEU A 86 36.71 8.72 -21.97
N GLN A 87 37.09 9.93 -22.40
CA GLN A 87 38.15 10.11 -23.42
C GLN A 87 39.34 10.99 -22.99
N LEU A 88 39.61 11.17 -21.68
CA LEU A 88 40.71 12.03 -21.22
C LEU A 88 41.70 11.35 -20.26
N GLU A 89 41.95 10.05 -20.46
CA GLU A 89 43.05 9.33 -19.77
C GLU A 89 44.11 8.83 -20.76
N LYS A 90 44.40 9.62 -21.80
CA LYS A 90 45.52 9.40 -22.74
C LYS A 90 46.08 10.75 -23.23
N SER A 91 46.69 11.53 -22.36
CA SER A 91 47.74 12.49 -22.71
C SER A 91 48.29 13.13 -21.44
N ILE A 92 49.62 13.21 -21.36
CA ILE A 92 50.45 13.70 -20.25
C ILE A 92 50.62 12.63 -19.17
N GLY A 93 51.77 12.01 -18.94
CA GLY A 93 53.13 12.17 -19.46
C GLY A 93 54.01 11.26 -18.62
#